data_AF-A0A927VX76-F1
#
_entry.id   AF-A0A927VX76-F1
#
_cell.length_a   1.000
_cell.length_b   1.000
_cell.length_c   1.000
_cell.angle_alpha   90.00
_cell.angle_beta   90.00
_cell.angle_gamma   90.00
#
_symmetry.space_group_name_H-M   'P 1'
#
loop_
_entity.id
_entity.type
_entity.pdbx_description
1 polymer ?
#
loop_
_entity_poly.entity_id
_entity_poly.type
_entity_poly.pdbx_seq_one_letter_code
_entity_poly.pdbx_strand_id
1 'polypeptide(L)'
;MTAAERWHEYEESYMKYGLDMKPVEKRIKKEKPAIIISARDKFRIVLLTILAGILGVSVIISSAYAAQLKYDINMLISENAVIEGEIQNLNVEIKKETNITTIERKAMEELGMTYPYGSQIVYLGIDKEPGGDFAMVLKEHAYN
;
A
#
# COMPACT_ATOMS: atom_id res chain seq x y z
N MET A 1 40.29 -7.28 84.13
CA MET A 1 40.97 -8.32 83.35
C MET A 1 42.47 -8.08 83.41
N THR A 2 43.20 -9.00 84.00
CA THR A 2 44.67 -8.94 84.07
C THR A 2 45.28 -9.19 82.69
N ALA A 3 46.55 -8.83 82.48
CA ALA A 3 47.22 -9.07 81.20
C ALA A 3 47.29 -10.57 80.85
N ALA A 4 47.42 -11.43 81.87
CA ALA A 4 47.49 -12.88 81.72
C ALA A 4 46.19 -13.49 81.19
N GLU A 5 45.03 -13.05 81.70
CA GLU A 5 43.72 -13.53 81.25
C GLU A 5 43.49 -13.29 79.75
N ARG A 6 43.90 -12.11 79.26
CA ARG A 6 43.77 -11.75 77.84
C ARG A 6 44.67 -12.59 76.92
N TRP A 7 45.85 -12.98 77.40
CA TRP A 7 46.75 -13.86 76.65
C TRP A 7 46.20 -15.28 76.55
N HIS A 8 45.59 -15.78 77.62
CA HIS A 8 44.96 -17.11 77.62
C HIS A 8 43.75 -17.17 76.67
N GLU A 9 42.88 -16.16 76.72
CA GLU A 9 41.74 -16.06 75.79
C GLU A 9 42.19 -15.96 74.32
N TYR A 10 43.31 -15.27 74.08
CA TYR A 10 43.92 -15.17 72.76
C TYR A 10 44.43 -16.53 72.27
N GLU A 11 45.12 -17.29 73.12
CA GLU A 11 45.63 -18.62 72.77
C GLU A 11 44.48 -19.61 72.46
N GLU A 12 43.43 -19.61 73.27
CA GLU A 12 42.25 -20.46 73.05
C GLU A 12 41.50 -20.10 71.77
N SER A 13 41.35 -18.80 71.47
CA SER A 13 40.69 -18.35 70.24
C SER A 13 41.52 -18.66 69.00
N TYR A 14 42.86 -18.58 69.09
CA TYR A 14 43.77 -18.96 68.02
C TYR A 14 43.72 -20.47 67.73
N MET A 15 43.71 -21.29 68.79
CA MET A 15 43.54 -22.74 68.69
C MET A 15 42.21 -23.13 68.04
N LYS A 16 41.14 -22.39 68.32
CA LYS A 16 39.78 -22.72 67.86
C LYS A 16 39.46 -22.24 66.44
N TYR A 17 39.99 -21.09 66.04
CA TYR A 17 39.61 -20.42 64.80
C TYR A 17 40.79 -20.16 63.84
N GLY A 18 42.02 -20.50 64.24
CA GLY A 18 43.23 -20.25 63.46
C GLY A 18 43.61 -18.76 63.40
N LEU A 19 44.48 -18.41 62.44
CA LEU A 19 45.01 -17.05 62.25
C LEU A 19 43.93 -15.97 62.14
N ASP A 20 42.77 -16.30 61.58
CA ASP A 20 41.68 -15.35 61.35
C ASP A 20 40.85 -15.05 62.62
N MET A 21 41.02 -15.81 63.72
CA MET A 21 40.40 -15.61 65.04
C MET A 21 38.87 -15.39 65.03
N LYS A 22 38.21 -15.77 63.94
CA LYS A 22 36.77 -15.59 63.72
C LYS A 22 36.12 -16.94 63.49
N PRO A 23 34.90 -17.16 64.02
CA PRO A 23 34.14 -18.36 63.69
C PRO A 23 33.96 -18.43 62.18
N VAL A 24 34.41 -19.52 61.57
CA VAL A 24 34.19 -19.78 60.15
C VAL A 24 32.69 -19.81 59.92
N GLU A 25 32.16 -18.76 59.30
CA GLU A 25 30.76 -18.74 58.87
C GLU A 25 30.56 -19.94 57.96
N LYS A 26 29.71 -20.88 58.38
CA LYS A 26 29.31 -22.00 57.53
C LYS A 26 28.72 -21.38 56.28
N ARG A 27 29.41 -21.52 55.14
CA ARG A 27 28.89 -21.13 53.83
C ARG A 27 27.59 -21.90 53.62
N ILE A 28 26.46 -21.26 53.91
CA ILE A 28 25.16 -21.76 53.50
C ILE A 28 25.23 -21.70 51.98
N LYS A 29 25.48 -22.86 51.33
CA LYS A 29 25.31 -22.98 49.89
C LYS A 29 23.88 -22.56 49.62
N LYS A 30 23.68 -21.36 49.07
CA LYS A 30 22.37 -20.95 48.55
C LYS A 30 22.04 -21.94 47.44
N GLU A 31 21.24 -22.96 47.75
CA GLU A 31 20.70 -23.86 46.74
C GLU A 31 19.89 -22.99 45.78
N LYS A 32 20.26 -23.04 44.50
CA LYS A 32 19.49 -22.35 43.46
C LYS A 32 18.08 -22.93 43.51
N PRO A 33 17.02 -22.11 43.55
CA PRO A 33 15.67 -22.66 43.56
C PRO A 33 15.49 -23.50 42.30
N ALA A 34 15.28 -24.81 42.48
CA ALA A 34 14.92 -25.68 41.38
C ALA A 34 13.59 -25.17 40.84
N ILE A 35 13.57 -24.72 39.58
CA ILE A 35 12.33 -24.27 38.94
C ILE A 35 11.45 -25.51 38.78
N ILE A 36 10.45 -25.66 39.66
CA ILE A 36 9.49 -26.76 39.60
C ILE A 36 8.47 -26.41 38.52
N ILE A 37 8.83 -26.66 37.26
CA ILE A 37 7.94 -26.45 36.12
C ILE A 37 6.90 -27.58 36.12
N SER A 38 5.64 -27.22 36.33
CA SER A 38 4.53 -28.17 36.28
C SER A 38 4.33 -28.74 34.87
N ALA A 39 3.84 -29.96 34.75
CA ALA A 39 3.54 -30.59 33.45
C ALA A 39 2.58 -29.74 32.60
N ARG A 40 1.69 -28.97 33.24
CA ARG A 40 0.78 -28.03 32.57
C ARG A 40 1.51 -26.85 31.92
N ASP A 41 2.59 -26.36 32.53
CA ASP A 41 3.37 -25.25 31.97
C ASP A 41 4.19 -25.70 30.76
N LYS A 42 4.75 -26.92 30.82
CA LYS A 42 5.41 -27.53 29.65
C LYS A 42 4.46 -27.67 28.47
N PHE A 43 3.22 -28.13 28.71
CA PHE A 43 2.20 -28.24 27.67
C PHE A 43 1.80 -26.89 27.09
N ARG A 44 1.62 -25.86 27.94
CA ARG A 44 1.32 -24.49 27.48
C ARG A 44 2.45 -23.92 26.60
N ILE A 45 3.71 -24.14 26.99
CA ILE A 45 4.86 -23.68 26.20
C ILE A 45 4.87 -24.36 24.84
N VAL A 46 4.69 -25.68 24.78
CA VAL A 46 4.62 -26.43 23.51
C VAL A 46 3.47 -25.94 22.64
N LEU A 47 2.28 -25.72 23.21
CA LEU A 47 1.12 -25.21 22.48
C LEU A 47 1.38 -23.81 21.90
N LEU A 48 2.00 -22.92 22.68
CA LEU A 48 2.36 -21.57 22.24
C LEU A 48 3.41 -21.61 21.12
N THR A 49 4.39 -22.51 21.21
CA THR A 49 5.39 -22.69 20.14
C THR A 49 4.74 -23.16 18.84
N ILE A 50 3.78 -24.08 18.91
CA ILE A 50 3.04 -24.55 17.73
C ILE A 50 2.21 -23.39 17.13
N LEU A 51 1.50 -22.63 17.96
CA LEU A 51 0.74 -21.46 17.52
C LEU A 51 1.62 -20.41 16.84
N ALA A 52 2.78 -20.11 17.41
CA ALA A 52 3.76 -19.21 16.81
C ALA A 52 4.25 -19.73 15.46
N GLY A 53 4.47 -21.04 15.33
CA GLY A 53 4.82 -21.68 14.06
C GLY A 53 3.73 -21.51 12.99
N ILE A 54 2.46 -21.75 13.36
CA ILE A 54 1.32 -21.57 12.45
C ILE A 54 1.20 -20.11 11.99
N LEU A 55 1.38 -19.15 12.90
CA LEU A 55 1.39 -17.72 12.56
C LEU A 55 2.54 -17.36 11.61
N GLY A 56 3.73 -17.93 11.81
CA GLY A 56 4.85 -17.73 10.90
C GLY A 56 4.54 -18.21 9.48
N VAL A 57 3.97 -19.42 9.36
CA VAL A 57 3.59 -20.01 8.07
C VAL A 57 2.46 -19.21 7.40
N SER A 58 1.47 -18.74 8.17
CA SER A 58 0.36 -17.97 7.61
C SER A 58 0.80 -16.64 7.01
N VAL A 59 1.80 -15.98 7.60
CA VAL A 59 2.40 -14.75 7.04
C VAL A 59 3.06 -15.03 5.70
N ILE A 60 3.82 -16.13 5.59
CA ILE A 60 4.46 -16.52 4.33
C ILE A 60 3.40 -16.77 3.25
N ILE A 61 2.38 -17.57 3.55
CA ILE A 61 1.28 -17.86 2.61
C ILE A 61 0.57 -16.56 2.19
N SER A 62 0.24 -15.70 3.14
CA SER A 62 -0.43 -14.42 2.86
C SER A 62 0.40 -13.52 1.96
N SER A 63 1.73 -13.47 2.19
CA SER A 63 2.63 -12.70 1.35
C SER A 63 2.75 -13.24 -0.08
N ALA A 64 2.73 -14.57 -0.25
CA ALA A 64 2.71 -15.20 -1.57
C ALA A 64 1.42 -14.87 -2.33
N TYR A 65 0.25 -14.98 -1.68
CA TYR A 65 -1.03 -14.57 -2.28
C TYR A 65 -1.07 -13.08 -2.61
N ALA A 66 -0.54 -12.22 -1.74
CA ALA A 66 -0.47 -10.79 -2.02
C ALA A 66 0.44 -10.48 -3.22
N ALA A 67 1.53 -11.23 -3.40
CA ALA A 67 2.40 -11.10 -4.56
C ALA A 67 1.69 -11.55 -5.85
N GLN A 68 0.97 -12.68 -5.81
CA GLN A 68 0.17 -13.15 -6.94
C GLN A 68 -0.91 -12.15 -7.34
N LEU A 69 -1.66 -11.63 -6.35
CA LEU A 69 -2.70 -10.64 -6.61
C LEU A 69 -2.14 -9.35 -7.23
N LYS A 70 -0.96 -8.89 -6.80
CA LYS A 70 -0.28 -7.75 -7.43
C LYS A 70 0.10 -8.03 -8.88
N TYR A 71 0.55 -9.23 -9.18
CA TYR A 71 0.88 -9.63 -10.54
C TYR A 71 -0.37 -9.62 -11.43
N ASP A 72 -1.46 -10.22 -10.96
CA ASP A 72 -2.73 -10.26 -11.68
C ASP A 72 -3.30 -8.85 -11.92
N ILE A 73 -3.21 -7.97 -10.91
CA ILE A 73 -3.60 -6.55 -11.06
C ILE A 73 -2.78 -5.87 -12.15
N ASN A 74 -1.46 -6.02 -12.15
CA ASN A 74 -0.61 -5.39 -13.16
C ASN A 74 -0.88 -5.94 -14.56
N MET A 75 -1.17 -7.23 -14.68
CA MET A 75 -1.57 -7.85 -15.93
C MET A 75 -2.88 -7.25 -16.45
N LEU A 76 -3.91 -7.18 -15.60
CA LEU A 76 -5.20 -6.58 -15.95
C LEU A 76 -5.09 -5.09 -16.31
N ILE A 77 -4.21 -4.34 -15.65
CA ILE A 77 -3.91 -2.94 -16.01
C ILE A 77 -3.28 -2.88 -17.40
N SER A 78 -2.32 -3.75 -17.68
CA SER A 78 -1.68 -3.81 -19.00
C SER A 78 -2.67 -4.18 -20.10
N GLU A 79 -3.55 -5.14 -19.86
CA GLU A 79 -4.59 -5.54 -20.80
C GLU A 79 -5.57 -4.40 -21.07
N ASN A 80 -6.02 -3.68 -20.04
CA ASN A 80 -6.86 -2.49 -20.21
C ASN A 80 -6.15 -1.41 -21.03
N ALA A 81 -4.87 -1.17 -20.80
CA ALA A 81 -4.10 -0.19 -21.57
C ALA A 81 -4.01 -0.58 -23.07
N VAL A 82 -3.88 -1.87 -23.37
CA VAL A 82 -3.92 -2.37 -24.76
C VAL A 82 -5.29 -2.13 -25.38
N ILE A 83 -6.37 -2.49 -24.69
CA ILE A 83 -7.75 -2.29 -25.18
C ILE A 83 -8.05 -0.80 -25.41
N GLU A 84 -7.63 0.07 -24.49
CA GLU A 84 -7.76 1.53 -24.67
C GLU A 84 -6.97 2.03 -25.88
N GLY A 85 -5.77 1.49 -26.12
CA GLY A 85 -4.98 1.78 -27.31
C GLY A 85 -5.68 1.35 -28.60
N GLU A 86 -6.30 0.17 -28.61
CA GLU A 86 -7.10 -0.32 -29.74
C GLU A 86 -8.31 0.58 -30.01
N ILE A 87 -9.04 0.98 -28.96
CA ILE A 87 -10.17 1.92 -29.08
C ILE A 87 -9.70 3.26 -29.65
N GLN A 88 -8.57 3.79 -29.18
CA GLN A 88 -8.02 5.04 -29.71
C GLN A 88 -7.64 4.90 -31.19
N ASN A 89 -7.00 3.80 -31.57
CA ASN A 89 -6.66 3.54 -32.96
C ASN A 89 -7.90 3.46 -33.86
N LEU A 90 -8.92 2.71 -33.44
CA LEU A 90 -10.21 2.64 -34.14
C LEU A 90 -10.88 4.01 -34.24
N ASN A 91 -10.83 4.83 -33.19
CA ASN A 91 -11.39 6.18 -33.21
C ASN A 91 -10.63 7.09 -34.19
N VAL A 92 -9.30 6.96 -34.29
CA VAL A 92 -8.50 7.66 -35.30
C VAL A 92 -8.88 7.22 -36.72
N GLU A 93 -9.06 5.92 -36.93
CA GLU A 93 -9.48 5.37 -38.22
C GLU A 93 -10.88 5.87 -38.61
N ILE A 94 -11.84 5.84 -37.68
CA ILE A 94 -13.17 6.42 -37.87
C ILE A 94 -13.04 7.89 -38.22
N LYS A 95 -12.31 8.69 -37.45
CA LYS A 95 -12.14 10.13 -37.73
C LYS A 95 -11.50 10.39 -39.09
N LYS A 96 -10.63 9.51 -39.57
CA LYS A 96 -10.00 9.61 -40.89
C LYS A 96 -11.03 9.34 -42.00
N GLU A 97 -11.84 8.30 -41.85
CA GLU A 97 -12.91 7.94 -42.80
C GLU A 97 -14.08 8.94 -42.76
N THR A 98 -14.44 9.45 -41.58
CA THR A 98 -15.50 10.44 -41.38
C THR A 98 -15.01 11.88 -41.49
N ASN A 99 -13.74 12.11 -41.83
CA ASN A 99 -13.24 13.46 -42.04
C ASN A 99 -14.02 14.06 -43.22
N ILE A 100 -14.57 15.26 -43.03
CA ILE A 100 -15.37 15.95 -44.04
C ILE A 100 -14.63 16.04 -45.37
N THR A 101 -13.30 16.22 -45.34
CA THR A 101 -12.45 16.26 -46.54
C THR A 101 -12.36 14.91 -47.25
N THR A 102 -12.33 13.80 -46.51
CA THR A 102 -12.35 12.44 -47.08
C THR A 102 -13.71 12.15 -47.72
N ILE A 103 -14.80 12.55 -47.04
CA ILE A 103 -16.17 12.40 -47.54
C ILE A 103 -16.38 13.25 -48.80
N GLU A 104 -15.98 14.52 -48.77
CA GLU A 104 -16.06 15.44 -49.91
C GLU A 104 -15.26 14.93 -51.11
N ARG A 105 -14.02 14.48 -50.86
CA ARG A 105 -13.18 13.90 -51.90
C ARG A 105 -13.86 12.69 -52.55
N LYS A 106 -14.34 11.74 -51.75
CA LYS A 106 -15.03 10.55 -52.27
C LYS A 106 -16.33 10.91 -52.99
N ALA A 107 -17.11 11.85 -52.46
CA ALA A 107 -18.34 12.33 -53.07
C ALA A 107 -18.09 12.99 -54.43
N MET A 108 -17.07 13.85 -54.54
CA MET A 108 -16.77 14.57 -55.78
C MET A 108 -16.01 13.72 -56.80
N GLU A 109 -14.98 12.98 -56.37
CA GLU A 109 -14.08 12.25 -57.26
C GLU A 109 -14.62 10.87 -57.67
N GLU A 110 -15.25 10.13 -56.75
CA GLU A 110 -15.71 8.76 -57.03
C GLU A 110 -17.20 8.70 -57.36
N LEU A 111 -18.03 9.52 -56.71
CA LEU A 111 -19.49 9.52 -56.89
C LEU A 111 -19.98 10.62 -57.85
N GLY A 112 -19.09 11.49 -58.34
CA GLY A 112 -19.42 12.54 -59.30
C GLY A 112 -20.37 13.62 -58.74
N MET A 113 -20.48 13.75 -57.42
CA MET A 113 -21.28 14.80 -56.79
C MET A 113 -20.62 16.16 -56.99
N THR A 114 -21.44 17.21 -57.14
CA THR A 114 -20.97 18.59 -57.26
C THR A 114 -21.41 19.38 -56.04
N TYR A 115 -20.55 20.26 -55.53
CA TYR A 115 -20.88 21.13 -54.41
C TYR A 115 -22.06 22.04 -54.77
N PRO A 116 -23.10 22.15 -53.93
CA PRO A 116 -24.28 22.94 -54.24
C PRO A 116 -23.97 24.43 -54.30
N TYR A 117 -24.65 25.15 -55.18
CA TYR A 117 -24.63 26.62 -55.19
C TYR A 117 -25.41 27.16 -53.99
N GLY A 118 -25.09 28.38 -53.53
CA GLY A 118 -25.75 28.98 -52.36
C GLY A 118 -27.29 29.07 -52.49
N SER A 119 -27.81 29.11 -53.71
CA SER A 119 -29.26 29.07 -54.02
C SER A 119 -29.92 27.71 -53.81
N GLN A 120 -29.14 26.64 -53.66
CA GLN A 120 -29.61 25.25 -53.49
C GLN A 120 -29.52 24.79 -52.03
N ILE A 121 -29.08 25.66 -51.11
CA ILE A 121 -28.95 25.37 -49.68
C ILE A 121 -30.19 25.90 -48.96
N VAL A 122 -30.95 25.00 -48.34
CA VAL A 122 -32.11 25.35 -47.51
C VAL A 122 -31.73 25.21 -46.04
N TYR A 123 -31.78 26.32 -45.29
CA TYR A 123 -31.55 26.32 -43.86
C TYR A 123 -32.84 25.97 -43.14
N LEU A 124 -32.86 24.84 -42.44
CA LEU A 124 -33.98 24.45 -41.59
C LEU A 124 -33.82 25.14 -40.24
N GLY A 125 -34.47 26.29 -40.07
CA GLY A 125 -34.63 26.99 -38.81
C GLY A 125 -36.08 27.39 -38.64
N ILE A 126 -36.61 27.33 -37.41
CA ILE A 126 -37.94 27.84 -37.10
C ILE A 126 -37.90 29.34 -37.31
N ASP A 127 -38.77 29.80 -38.20
CA ASP A 127 -39.01 31.18 -38.64
C ASP A 127 -38.67 32.21 -37.55
N LYS A 128 -37.49 32.81 -37.67
CA LYS A 128 -37.32 34.20 -37.28
C LYS A 128 -37.22 34.97 -38.58
N GLU A 129 -38.26 35.75 -38.84
CA GLU A 129 -38.25 36.81 -39.85
C GLU A 129 -36.90 37.55 -39.80
N PRO A 130 -36.39 38.08 -40.91
CA PRO A 130 -35.19 38.91 -40.93
C PRO A 130 -35.50 40.26 -40.26
N GLY A 131 -35.66 40.23 -38.94
CA GLY A 131 -35.90 41.37 -38.09
C GLY A 131 -34.59 42.08 -37.82
N GLY A 132 -34.21 42.95 -38.74
CA GLY A 132 -33.17 43.96 -38.54
C GLY A 132 -31.75 43.41 -38.53
N ASP A 133 -30.88 44.07 -39.29
CA ASP A 133 -29.43 43.90 -39.22
C ASP A 133 -28.95 43.87 -37.75
N PHE A 134 -28.35 42.74 -37.33
CA PHE A 134 -27.88 42.50 -35.97
C PHE A 134 -26.92 43.60 -35.49
N ALA A 135 -26.20 44.24 -36.43
CA ALA A 135 -25.34 45.38 -36.17
C ALA A 135 -26.12 46.60 -35.64
N MET A 136 -27.38 46.78 -36.04
CA MET A 136 -28.24 47.89 -35.61
C MET A 136 -28.71 47.69 -34.16
N VAL A 137 -29.07 46.47 -33.78
CA VAL A 137 -29.51 46.11 -32.41
C VAL A 137 -28.37 46.27 -31.39
N LEU A 138 -27.14 45.88 -31.77
CA LEU A 138 -25.95 46.07 -30.95
C LEU A 138 -25.62 47.55 -30.72
N LYS A 139 -25.80 48.39 -31.75
CA LYS A 139 -25.56 49.83 -31.66
C LYS A 139 -26.55 50.51 -30.71
N GLU A 140 -27.82 50.12 -30.74
CA GLU A 140 -28.84 50.71 -29.88
C GLU A 140 -28.63 50.39 -28.40
N HIS A 141 -28.19 49.16 -28.07
CA HIS A 141 -27.88 48.76 -26.69
C HIS A 141 -26.55 49.32 -26.16
N ALA A 142 -25.62 49.70 -27.04
CA ALA A 142 -24.32 50.22 -26.63
C ALA A 142 -24.33 51.73 -26.32
N TYR A 143 -25.33 52.47 -26.82
CA TYR A 143 -25.39 53.93 -26.74
C TYR A 143 -26.61 54.49 -25.99
N ASN A 144 -27.43 53.63 -25.38
CA ASN A 144 -28.47 54.00 -24.40
C ASN A 144 -28.12 53.47 -23.02
#